data_AF-A0A1H3HMK8-F1
#
_entry.id   AF-A0A1H3HMK8-F1
#
_cell.length_a   1.000
_cell.length_b   1.000
_cell.length_c   1.000
_cell.angle_alpha   90.00
_cell.angle_beta   90.00
_cell.angle_gamma   90.00
#
_symmetry.space_group_name_H-M   'P 1'
#
loop_
_entity.id
_entity.type
_entity.pdbx_description
1 polymer ?
#
loop_
_entity_poly.entity_id
_entity_poly.type
_entity_poly.pdbx_seq_one_letter_code
_entity_poly.pdbx_strand_id
1 'polypeptide(L)' 'MRQVCADFETELAEFNGEANHVHLLVNVPPKVAISRLVNSLKASRPD' A
#
# COMPACT_ATOMS: atom_id res chain seq x y z
N MET A 1 -4.75 4.89 -0.88
CA MET A 1 -4.03 3.71 -0.32
C MET A 1 -4.93 2.52 0.02
N ARG A 2 -6.01 2.66 0.82
CA ARG A 2 -6.93 1.53 1.09
C ARG A 2 -7.55 0.94 -0.18
N GLN A 3 -7.95 1.78 -1.13
CA GLN A 3 -8.47 1.34 -2.43
C GLN A 3 -7.42 0.53 -3.22
N VAL A 4 -6.19 1.04 -3.32
CA VAL A 4 -5.08 0.31 -3.97
C VAL A 4 -4.84 -1.05 -3.30
N CYS A 5 -4.96 -1.15 -1.98
CA CYS A 5 -4.84 -2.45 -1.31
C CYS A 5 -5.99 -3.40 -1.70
N ALA A 6 -7.23 -2.89 -1.72
CA ALA A 6 -8.40 -3.68 -2.13
C ALA A 6 -8.30 -4.17 -3.60
N ASP A 7 -7.83 -3.32 -4.51
CA ASP A 7 -7.63 -3.67 -5.93
C ASP A 7 -6.61 -4.81 -6.13
N PHE A 8 -5.69 -4.98 -5.17
CA PHE A 8 -4.66 -6.02 -5.19
C PHE A 8 -5.00 -7.21 -4.26
N GLU A 9 -6.22 -7.25 -3.71
CA GLU A 9 -6.63 -8.26 -2.72
C GLU A 9 -5.68 -8.30 -1.50
N THR A 10 -5.17 -7.13 -1.10
CA THR A 10 -4.30 -6.96 0.07
C THR A 10 -5.00 -6.15 1.16
N GLU A 11 -4.53 -6.29 2.39
CA GLU A 11 -5.12 -5.58 3.54
C GLU A 11 -4.11 -4.62 4.15
N LEU A 12 -4.48 -3.35 4.28
CA LEU A 12 -3.69 -2.34 4.99
C LEU A 12 -3.99 -2.44 6.49
N ALA A 13 -3.09 -3.11 7.23
CA ALA A 13 -3.22 -3.32 8.66
C ALA A 13 -2.90 -2.06 9.46
N GLU A 14 -1.84 -1.34 9.10
CA GLU A 14 -1.44 -0.08 9.77
C GLU A 14 -0.95 0.96 8.77
N PHE A 15 -1.20 2.23 9.11
CA PHE A 15 -0.74 3.39 8.36
C PHE A 15 -0.26 4.47 9.33
N ASN A 16 1.03 4.76 9.30
CA ASN A 16 1.71 5.73 10.17
C ASN A 16 2.84 6.42 9.40
N GLY A 17 3.48 7.43 10.00
CA GLY A 17 4.56 8.15 9.33
C GLY A 17 4.85 9.51 9.95
N GLU A 18 5.83 10.18 9.38
CA GLU A 18 6.20 11.56 9.69
C GLU A 18 5.86 12.49 8.52
N ALA A 19 6.13 13.79 8.67
CA ALA A 19 5.82 14.78 7.64
C ALA A 19 6.54 14.54 6.29
N ASN A 20 7.66 13.81 6.29
CA ASN A 20 8.48 13.55 5.11
C ASN A 20 8.42 12.11 4.59
N HIS A 21 7.78 11.18 5.32
CA HIS A 21 7.71 9.78 4.91
C HIS A 21 6.55 9.04 5.58
N VAL A 22 6.10 7.96 4.95
CA VAL A 22 5.03 7.10 5.46
C VAL A 22 5.50 5.66 5.61
N HIS A 23 5.03 5.00 6.65
CA HIS A 23 5.18 3.58 6.94
C HIS A 23 3.82 2.89 6.77
N LEU A 24 3.83 1.74 6.11
CA LEU A 24 2.63 0.95 5.86
C LEU A 24 2.90 -0.48 6.29
N LEU A 25 1.99 -1.05 7.10
CA LEU A 25 1.94 -2.48 7.34
C LEU A 25 0.84 -3.07 6.47
N VAL A 26 1.20 -3.92 5.52
CA VAL A 26 0.26 -4.51 4.56
C VAL A 26 0.39 -6.04 4.57
N ASN A 27 -0.74 -6.72 4.74
CA ASN A 27 -0.82 -8.16 4.55
C ASN A 27 -0.96 -8.45 3.05
N VAL A 28 0.04 -9.11 2.49
CA VAL A 28 0.14 -9.37 1.04
C VAL A 28 0.11 -10.89 0.80
N PRO A 29 -0.84 -11.41 0.00
CA PRO A 29 -0.84 -12.81 -0.36
C PRO A 29 0.31 -13.13 -1.34
N PRO A 30 0.86 -14.35 -1.33
CA PRO A 30 2.06 -14.70 -2.10
C PRO A 30 1.89 -14.59 -3.63
N LYS A 31 0.65 -14.57 -4.12
CA LYS A 31 0.32 -14.37 -5.55
C LYS A 31 0.53 -12.93 -6.04
N VAL A 32 0.62 -11.96 -5.12
CA VAL A 32 0.74 -10.54 -5.45
C VAL A 32 2.21 -10.15 -5.53
N ALA A 33 2.62 -9.62 -6.68
CA ALA A 33 3.96 -9.07 -6.84
C ALA A 33 4.09 -7.75 -6.06
N ILE A 34 4.90 -7.77 -5.00
CA ILE A 34 5.12 -6.61 -4.11
C ILE A 34 5.55 -5.36 -4.88
N SER A 35 6.42 -5.50 -5.89
CA SER A 35 6.89 -4.37 -6.70
C SER A 35 5.75 -3.64 -7.44
N ARG A 36 4.73 -4.38 -7.91
CA ARG A 36 3.56 -3.78 -8.56
C ARG A 36 2.69 -3.03 -7.56
N LEU A 37 2.45 -3.63 -6.39
CA LEU A 37 1.71 -3.00 -5.31
C LEU A 37 2.37 -1.69 -4.85
N VAL A 38 3.68 -1.71 -4.57
CA VAL A 38 4.44 -0.52 -4.12
C VAL A 38 4.42 0.59 -5.18
N ASN A 39 4.57 0.24 -6.46
CA ASN A 39 4.49 1.23 -7.54
C ASN A 39 3.11 1.89 -7.62
N SER A 40 2.03 1.11 -7.50
CA SER A 40 0.66 1.63 -7.47
C SER A 40 0.40 2.50 -6.23
N LEU A 41 0.91 2.11 -5.06
CA LEU A 41 0.78 2.90 -3.82
C LEU A 41 1.50 4.26 -3.93
N LYS A 42 2.68 4.29 -4.56
CA LYS A 42 3.41 5.53 -4.81
C LYS A 42 2.75 6.42 -5.87
N ALA A 43 2.08 5.81 -6.85
CA ALA A 43 1.37 6.53 -7.90
C ALA A 43 0.02 7.08 -7.45
N SER A 44 -0.63 6.47 -6.44
CA SER A 44 -1.85 7.03 -5.86
C SER A 44 -1.51 8.34 -5.14
N ARG A 45 -1.97 9.46 -5.69
CA ARG A 45 -1.84 10.76 -5.03
C ARG A 45 -2.58 10.71 -3.68
N PRO A 46 -2.01 11.29 -2.61
CA PRO A 46 -2.81 11.69 -1.47
C PRO A 46 -3.60 12.94 -1.91
N ASP A 47 -4.87 12.77 -2.21
CA ASP A 47 -5.83 13.89 -2.12
C ASP A 47 -6.08 14.22 -0.64
#